data_AF-A0A938AMQ8-F1
#
_entry.id   AF-A0A938AMQ8-F1
#
_cell.length_a   1.000
_cell.length_b   1.000
_cell.length_c   1.000
_cell.angle_alpha   90.00
_cell.angle_beta   90.00
_cell.angle_gamma   90.00
#
_symmetry.space_group_name_H-M   'P 1'
#
loop_
_entity.id
_entity.type
_entity.pdbx_description
1 polymer ?
#
loop_
_entity_poly.entity_id
_entity_poly.type
_entity_poly.pdbx_seq_one_letter_code
_entity_poly.pdbx_strand_id
1 'polypeptide(L)'
;MDFEFAGVYDVKPGDLVTATDGATVREHVVLPLTVDKISGRADTATGTSFAGANVYIHPWDPDTWWFEPVEADEFGDWSMDFADLYNLVPGLWGVAQVFDEDGDLTAIDWMVPLDIDVRPWSSGNLVACGAAWDLLPVAVLSESGFDATGVDHNSVRFGRTGAEAAVVRIFGRPLRYPRDVNGDGLLDMVYTFRFGDTGFSCTDIPRGQRYTRVEGILTAMMGDVYLEGKDNLTIVRLFIR
;
A
#
# COMPACT_ATOMS: atom_id res chain seq x y z
N MET A 1 -7.74 -8.92 23.79
CA MET A 1 -8.19 -10.26 23.37
C MET A 1 -8.55 -10.07 21.93
N ASP A 2 -7.82 -10.74 21.04
CA ASP A 2 -7.96 -10.49 19.62
C ASP A 2 -8.88 -11.56 19.06
N PHE A 3 -9.92 -11.12 18.36
CA PHE A 3 -10.86 -12.01 17.70
C PHE A 3 -10.51 -12.04 16.22
N GLU A 4 -10.01 -13.19 15.74
CA GLU A 4 -9.78 -13.38 14.31
C GLU A 4 -11.12 -13.58 13.59
N PHE A 5 -11.63 -12.52 12.95
CA PHE A 5 -12.76 -12.61 12.02
C PHE A 5 -12.34 -12.93 10.58
N ALA A 6 -11.03 -13.08 10.33
CA ALA A 6 -10.45 -13.25 9.01
C ALA A 6 -11.12 -14.40 8.23
N GLY A 7 -11.74 -14.06 7.10
CA GLY A 7 -12.42 -15.02 6.22
C GLY A 7 -13.83 -15.43 6.64
N VAL A 8 -14.35 -14.93 7.76
CA VAL A 8 -15.73 -15.20 8.24
C VAL A 8 -16.62 -13.98 8.02
N TYR A 9 -16.17 -12.81 8.46
CA TYR A 9 -16.92 -11.57 8.35
C TYR A 9 -15.99 -10.37 8.29
N ASP A 10 -16.32 -9.43 7.42
CA ASP A 10 -15.63 -8.15 7.27
C ASP A 10 -16.43 -7.09 8.03
N VAL A 11 -15.88 -6.65 9.16
CA VAL A 11 -16.54 -5.71 10.09
C VAL A 11 -16.61 -4.32 9.46
N LYS A 12 -17.79 -3.71 9.49
CA LYS A 12 -18.07 -2.45 8.80
C LYS A 12 -18.63 -1.40 9.75
N PRO A 13 -18.46 -0.11 9.42
CA PRO A 13 -19.14 0.96 10.11
C PRO A 13 -20.65 0.69 10.23
N GLY A 14 -21.18 0.84 11.45
CA GLY A 14 -22.57 0.55 11.80
C GLY A 14 -22.85 -0.86 12.31
N ASP A 15 -21.88 -1.78 12.23
CA ASP A 15 -22.04 -3.11 12.84
C ASP A 15 -22.05 -3.03 14.37
N LEU A 16 -22.97 -3.76 15.00
CA LEU A 16 -23.01 -3.90 16.45
C LEU A 16 -22.13 -5.09 16.87
N VAL A 17 -21.06 -4.79 17.60
CA VAL A 17 -20.16 -5.78 18.19
C VAL A 17 -20.54 -5.97 19.65
N THR A 18 -20.92 -7.19 20.02
CA THR A 18 -21.26 -7.56 21.39
C THR A 18 -20.22 -8.52 21.95
N ALA A 19 -19.60 -8.17 23.08
CA ALA A 19 -18.66 -9.01 23.81
C ALA A 19 -19.24 -9.38 25.18
N THR A 20 -19.16 -10.66 25.56
CA THR A 20 -19.62 -11.15 26.87
C THR A 20 -18.72 -12.23 27.44
N ASP A 21 -18.49 -12.18 28.76
CA ASP A 21 -17.83 -13.24 29.54
C ASP A 21 -18.83 -14.18 30.24
N GLY A 22 -20.13 -14.08 29.92
CA GLY A 22 -21.21 -14.83 30.55
C GLY A 22 -21.79 -14.18 31.81
N ALA A 23 -21.18 -13.12 32.34
CA ALA A 23 -21.68 -12.34 33.47
C ALA A 23 -21.89 -10.86 33.13
N THR A 24 -21.03 -10.31 32.28
CA THR A 24 -21.07 -8.94 31.77
C THR A 24 -21.22 -8.95 30.26
N VAL A 25 -21.87 -7.91 29.73
CA VAL A 25 -22.05 -7.70 28.29
C VAL A 25 -21.60 -6.27 28.00
N ARG A 26 -20.79 -6.11 26.95
CA ARG A 26 -20.45 -4.83 26.34
C ARG A 26 -20.89 -4.83 24.89
N GLU A 27 -21.33 -3.68 24.43
CA GLU A 27 -21.80 -3.45 23.07
C GLU A 27 -21.12 -2.20 22.52
N HIS A 28 -20.55 -2.31 21.33
CA HIS A 28 -19.94 -1.18 20.61
C HIS A 28 -20.49 -1.16 19.18
N VAL A 29 -20.88 0.01 18.70
CA VAL A 29 -21.22 0.22 17.29
C VAL A 29 -19.97 0.70 16.58
N VAL A 30 -19.52 -0.07 15.59
CA VAL A 30 -18.31 0.26 14.81
C VAL A 30 -18.50 1.63 14.17
N LEU A 31 -17.61 2.55 14.50
CA LEU A 31 -17.64 3.93 14.06
C LEU A 31 -17.09 4.05 12.64
N PRO A 32 -17.56 5.02 11.83
CA PRO A 32 -16.96 5.26 10.53
C PRO A 32 -15.54 5.76 10.71
N LEU A 33 -14.57 5.01 10.19
CA LEU A 33 -13.18 5.37 10.10
C LEU A 33 -12.60 4.70 8.86
N THR A 34 -11.75 5.41 8.14
CA THR A 34 -10.92 4.86 7.06
C THR A 34 -9.54 5.51 7.12
N VAL A 35 -8.55 4.83 6.55
CA VAL A 35 -7.24 5.39 6.21
C VAL A 35 -7.10 5.23 4.70
N ASP A 36 -7.16 6.33 3.97
CA ASP A 36 -7.22 6.32 2.51
C ASP A 36 -5.83 6.37 1.87
N LYS A 37 -4.90 7.10 2.49
CA LYS A 37 -3.52 7.22 1.99
C LYS A 37 -2.53 7.43 3.12
N ILE A 38 -1.44 6.67 3.08
CA ILE A 38 -0.22 6.91 3.85
C ILE A 38 0.91 7.18 2.85
N SER A 39 1.73 8.20 3.10
CA SER A 39 2.89 8.54 2.28
C SER A 39 4.11 8.73 3.18
N GLY A 40 5.12 7.87 3.02
CA GLY A 40 6.42 8.05 3.69
C GLY A 40 7.16 9.28 3.16
N ARG A 41 7.28 9.40 1.83
CA ARG A 41 7.89 10.56 1.16
C ARG A 41 7.40 11.94 1.59
N ALA A 42 6.10 12.06 1.84
CA ALA A 42 5.46 13.32 2.21
C ALA A 42 5.13 13.37 3.70
N ASP A 43 5.49 12.33 4.46
CA ASP A 43 5.19 12.17 5.88
C ASP A 43 3.73 12.50 6.22
N THR A 44 2.77 11.98 5.45
CA THR A 44 1.34 12.34 5.58
C THR A 44 0.44 11.13 5.64
N ALA A 45 -0.67 11.28 6.35
CA ALA A 45 -1.76 10.33 6.39
C ALA A 45 -3.10 11.04 6.21
N THR A 46 -3.99 10.46 5.42
CA THR A 46 -5.34 10.97 5.18
C THR A 46 -6.37 9.86 5.26
N GLY A 47 -7.61 10.23 5.59
CA GLY A 47 -8.74 9.31 5.57
C GLY A 47 -10.05 10.03 5.83
N THR A 48 -11.08 9.26 6.14
CA THR A 48 -12.41 9.76 6.50
C THR A 48 -12.92 9.21 7.83
N SER A 49 -13.80 9.98 8.47
CA SER A 49 -14.53 9.65 9.70
C SER A 49 -15.88 10.39 9.72
N PHE A 50 -16.59 10.40 10.85
CA PHE A 50 -17.71 11.32 11.04
C PHE A 50 -17.21 12.74 11.28
N ALA A 51 -18.00 13.74 10.87
CA ALA A 51 -17.63 15.15 11.01
C ALA A 51 -17.38 15.53 12.49
N GLY A 52 -16.29 16.23 12.76
CA GLY A 52 -15.85 16.61 14.11
C GLY A 52 -15.23 15.47 14.92
N ALA A 53 -15.00 14.29 14.33
CA ALA A 53 -14.31 13.20 15.02
C ALA A 53 -12.86 13.55 15.32
N ASN A 54 -12.41 13.29 16.54
CA ASN A 54 -10.99 13.28 16.86
C ASN A 54 -10.38 11.93 16.46
N VAL A 55 -9.53 11.96 15.43
CA VAL A 55 -8.84 10.78 14.91
C VAL A 55 -7.43 10.75 15.48
N TYR A 56 -7.13 9.67 16.21
CA TYR A 56 -5.82 9.39 16.78
C TYR A 56 -5.07 8.48 15.84
N ILE A 57 -4.08 9.00 15.12
CA ILE A 57 -3.23 8.22 14.23
C ILE A 57 -1.80 8.19 14.75
N HIS A 58 -1.23 6.99 14.89
CA HIS A 58 0.12 6.83 15.43
C HIS A 58 0.85 5.62 14.81
N PRO A 59 2.16 5.75 14.53
CA PRO A 59 3.01 4.63 14.16
C PRO A 59 3.23 3.72 15.36
N TRP A 60 3.49 2.44 15.10
CA TRP A 60 3.96 1.48 16.09
C TRP A 60 5.48 1.58 16.22
N ASP A 61 5.92 2.66 16.86
CA ASP A 61 7.31 2.87 17.23
C ASP A 61 7.42 3.06 18.75
N PRO A 62 8.19 2.23 19.48
CA PRO A 62 8.34 2.33 20.94
C PRO A 62 8.95 3.66 21.41
N ASP A 63 9.64 4.39 20.54
CA ASP A 63 10.27 5.67 20.83
C ASP A 63 9.35 6.87 20.51
N THR A 64 8.12 6.62 20.06
CA THR A 64 7.12 7.67 19.81
C THR A 64 6.15 7.85 20.97
N TRP A 65 5.78 9.10 21.21
CA TRP A 65 4.67 9.46 22.09
C TRP A 65 3.38 9.57 21.30
N TRP A 66 2.25 9.56 22.03
CA TRP A 66 0.95 9.86 21.46
C TRP A 66 0.96 11.29 20.88
N PHE A 67 0.60 11.40 19.61
CA PHE A 67 0.36 12.68 18.96
C PHE A 67 -1.00 13.23 19.37
N GLU A 68 -1.15 14.54 19.28
CA GLU A 68 -2.46 15.18 19.37
C GLU A 68 -3.36 14.67 18.22
N PRO A 69 -4.65 14.39 18.48
CA PRO A 69 -5.55 13.92 17.44
C PRO A 69 -5.78 15.02 16.40
N VAL A 70 -6.14 14.59 15.18
CA VAL A 70 -6.64 15.48 14.13
C VAL A 70 -8.15 15.43 14.09
N GLU A 71 -8.79 16.58 13.97
CA GLU A 71 -10.24 16.68 13.84
C GLU A 71 -10.66 16.50 12.38
N ALA A 72 -11.61 15.60 12.13
CA ALA A 72 -12.24 15.45 10.82
C ALA A 72 -13.14 16.67 10.53
N ASP A 73 -13.09 17.17 9.30
CA ASP A 73 -13.82 18.37 8.90
C ASP A 73 -15.34 18.15 8.77
N GLU A 74 -16.06 19.16 8.27
CA GLU A 74 -17.52 19.09 8.10
C GLU A 74 -17.99 18.01 7.10
N PHE A 75 -17.10 17.54 6.22
CA PHE A 75 -17.33 16.45 5.28
C PHE A 75 -16.84 15.10 5.81
N GLY A 76 -16.16 15.09 6.95
CA GLY A 76 -15.58 13.91 7.57
C GLY A 76 -14.17 13.60 7.08
N ASP A 77 -13.53 14.49 6.31
CA ASP A 77 -12.16 14.31 5.85
C ASP A 77 -11.17 14.69 6.96
N TRP A 78 -10.17 13.85 7.21
CA TRP A 78 -9.09 14.15 8.15
C TRP A 78 -7.72 14.01 7.48
N SER A 79 -6.75 14.80 7.94
CA SER A 79 -5.38 14.81 7.43
C SER A 79 -4.39 15.07 8.55
N MET A 80 -3.36 14.24 8.63
CA MET A 80 -2.24 14.37 9.55
C MET A 80 -0.94 14.57 8.77
N ASP A 81 -0.18 15.58 9.17
CA ASP A 81 1.16 15.87 8.67
C ASP A 81 2.18 15.55 9.77
N PHE A 82 3.05 14.58 9.51
CA PHE A 82 4.09 14.11 10.41
C PHE A 82 5.45 14.73 10.10
N ALA A 83 5.64 15.53 9.06
CA ALA A 83 6.96 15.93 8.58
C ALA A 83 7.88 16.54 9.66
N ASP A 84 7.31 17.32 10.59
CA ASP A 84 8.03 17.93 11.71
C ASP A 84 8.02 17.08 13.00
N LEU A 85 7.25 15.99 13.02
CA LEU A 85 6.98 15.16 14.20
C LEU A 85 7.71 13.81 14.14
N TYR A 86 7.66 13.15 12.98
CA TYR A 86 8.14 11.79 12.79
C TYR A 86 8.29 11.46 11.30
N ASN A 87 9.43 10.86 10.93
CA ASN A 87 9.70 10.46 9.54
C ASN A 87 9.13 9.05 9.28
N LEU A 88 8.04 8.99 8.52
CA LEU A 88 7.41 7.75 8.09
C LEU A 88 8.29 7.05 7.03
N VAL A 89 8.57 5.76 7.24
CA VAL A 89 9.39 4.95 6.32
C VAL A 89 8.63 3.72 5.85
N PRO A 90 8.87 3.22 4.63
CA PRO A 90 8.13 2.08 4.09
C PRO A 90 8.27 0.83 4.95
N GLY A 91 7.17 0.10 5.12
CA GLY A 91 7.08 -1.07 5.98
C GLY A 91 6.86 -0.75 7.46
N LEU A 92 6.86 0.52 7.87
CA LEU A 92 6.41 0.92 9.19
C LEU A 92 4.90 0.73 9.32
N TRP A 93 4.48 0.15 10.42
CA TRP A 93 3.06 -0.06 10.75
C TRP A 93 2.59 0.97 11.76
N GLY A 94 1.27 1.12 11.86
CA GLY A 94 0.63 1.92 12.88
C GLY A 94 -0.86 1.65 12.94
N VAL A 95 -1.57 2.47 13.71
CA VAL A 95 -3.02 2.37 13.87
C VAL A 95 -3.66 3.76 13.87
N ALA A 96 -4.86 3.84 13.32
CA ALA A 96 -5.76 4.98 13.42
C ALA A 96 -6.96 4.60 14.27
N GLN A 97 -7.39 5.47 15.18
CA GLN A 97 -8.43 5.17 16.15
C GLN A 97 -9.41 6.33 16.32
N VAL A 98 -10.68 6.00 16.54
CA VAL A 98 -11.70 6.95 17.00
C VAL A 98 -12.45 6.33 18.18
N PHE A 99 -12.78 7.16 19.16
CA PHE A 99 -13.44 6.74 20.40
C PHE A 99 -14.91 7.16 20.39
N ASP A 100 -15.76 6.37 21.04
CA ASP A 100 -17.10 6.81 21.45
C ASP A 100 -17.08 7.51 22.81
N GLU A 101 -18.27 7.89 23.29
CA GLU A 101 -18.44 8.67 24.53
C GLU A 101 -18.10 7.87 25.80
N ASP A 102 -18.23 6.54 25.77
CA ASP A 102 -17.95 5.64 26.89
C ASP A 102 -16.55 5.00 26.84
N GLY A 103 -15.77 5.31 25.80
CA GLY A 103 -14.35 5.01 25.70
C GLY A 103 -14.02 3.69 25.01
N ASP A 104 -15.00 3.05 24.39
CA ASP A 104 -14.76 2.00 23.40
C ASP A 104 -14.31 2.66 22.08
N LEU A 105 -13.67 1.89 21.19
CA LEU A 105 -13.00 2.45 20.02
C LEU A 105 -13.14 1.58 18.78
N THR A 106 -13.12 2.25 17.63
CA THR A 106 -12.85 1.61 16.33
C THR A 106 -11.41 1.91 15.93
N ALA A 107 -10.69 0.89 15.47
CA ALA A 107 -9.29 0.98 15.08
C ALA A 107 -9.05 0.37 13.70
N ILE A 108 -8.15 0.97 12.93
CA ILE A 108 -7.68 0.46 11.63
C ILE A 108 -6.16 0.48 11.63
N ASP A 109 -5.56 -0.69 11.41
CA ASP A 109 -4.13 -0.80 11.19
C ASP A 109 -3.77 -0.30 9.80
N TRP A 110 -2.62 0.35 9.69
CA TRP A 110 -2.07 0.84 8.44
C TRP A 110 -0.59 0.54 8.34
N MET A 111 -0.07 0.60 7.12
CA MET A 111 1.35 0.42 6.82
C MET A 111 1.78 1.49 5.82
N VAL A 112 2.98 2.04 5.99
CA VAL A 112 3.60 2.94 5.01
C VAL A 112 3.99 2.11 3.77
N PRO A 113 3.40 2.39 2.59
CA PRO A 113 3.71 1.64 1.38
C PRO A 113 5.06 2.05 0.78
N LEU A 114 5.62 1.21 -0.08
CA LEU A 114 6.66 1.60 -1.02
C LEU A 114 6.08 2.52 -2.09
N ASP A 115 6.81 3.59 -2.41
CA ASP A 115 6.61 4.33 -3.66
C ASP A 115 7.26 3.52 -4.80
N ILE A 116 6.45 3.08 -5.77
CA ILE A 116 6.89 2.30 -6.91
C ILE A 116 6.45 2.96 -8.22
N ASP A 117 7.23 2.75 -9.27
CA ASP A 117 6.92 3.28 -10.60
C ASP A 117 7.08 2.18 -11.66
N VAL A 118 5.96 1.76 -12.24
CA VAL A 118 5.89 0.74 -13.29
C VAL A 118 6.21 1.40 -14.63
N ARG A 119 7.29 0.96 -15.30
CA ARG A 119 7.82 1.65 -16.49
C ARG A 119 8.18 3.11 -16.19
N PRO A 120 9.18 3.35 -15.33
CA PRO A 120 9.48 4.68 -14.78
C PRO A 120 9.82 5.80 -15.76
N TRP A 121 10.06 5.47 -17.03
CA TRP A 121 10.35 6.43 -18.08
C TRP A 121 9.19 6.55 -19.09
N SER A 122 7.99 6.12 -18.70
CA SER A 122 6.81 6.08 -19.56
C SER A 122 5.57 6.48 -18.78
N SER A 123 5.09 7.71 -18.97
CA SER A 123 3.92 8.26 -18.28
C SER A 123 2.59 7.51 -18.44
N GLY A 124 2.52 6.49 -19.31
CA GLY A 124 1.31 5.71 -19.53
C GLY A 124 1.34 4.31 -18.94
N ASN A 125 2.49 3.85 -18.45
CA ASN A 125 2.72 2.49 -17.93
C ASN A 125 2.13 1.43 -18.88
N LEU A 126 2.26 1.66 -20.20
CA LEU A 126 1.52 0.97 -21.25
C LEU A 126 2.15 -0.38 -21.58
N VAL A 127 1.42 -1.48 -21.45
CA VAL A 127 1.90 -2.82 -21.81
C VAL A 127 0.98 -3.46 -22.85
N ALA A 128 1.57 -3.99 -23.93
CA ALA A 128 0.83 -4.73 -24.94
C ALA A 128 0.42 -6.10 -24.39
N CYS A 129 -0.88 -6.36 -24.31
CA CYS A 129 -1.41 -7.55 -23.65
C CYS A 129 -1.00 -8.87 -24.33
N GLY A 130 -0.70 -8.83 -25.63
CA GLY A 130 -0.20 -9.98 -26.40
C GLY A 130 1.31 -10.21 -26.28
N ALA A 131 2.04 -9.29 -25.66
CA ALA A 131 3.49 -9.35 -25.53
C ALA A 131 3.89 -9.99 -24.19
N ALA A 132 3.50 -11.25 -23.96
CA ALA A 132 3.83 -11.98 -22.72
C ALA A 132 5.35 -12.06 -22.43
N TRP A 133 6.19 -11.95 -23.47
CA TRP A 133 7.64 -11.96 -23.38
C TRP A 133 8.25 -10.59 -23.04
N ASP A 134 7.43 -9.53 -23.02
CA ASP A 134 7.90 -8.17 -22.79
C ASP A 134 8.50 -8.03 -21.39
N LEU A 135 9.55 -7.23 -21.30
CA LEU A 135 10.24 -6.93 -20.06
C LEU A 135 9.59 -5.69 -19.45
N LEU A 136 9.22 -5.81 -18.18
CA LEU A 136 8.54 -4.78 -17.43
C LEU A 136 9.48 -4.28 -16.32
N PRO A 137 10.17 -3.15 -16.51
CA PRO A 137 10.91 -2.52 -15.43
C PRO A 137 9.93 -1.88 -14.43
N VAL A 138 10.19 -2.07 -13.14
CA VAL A 138 9.48 -1.42 -12.03
C VAL A 138 10.54 -0.87 -11.09
N ALA A 139 10.46 0.42 -10.77
CA ALA A 139 11.33 1.05 -9.79
C ALA A 139 10.70 0.97 -8.40
N VAL A 140 11.53 0.71 -7.39
CA VAL A 140 11.22 0.99 -5.98
C VAL A 140 12.01 2.24 -5.63
N LEU A 141 11.32 3.30 -5.26
CA LEU A 141 11.93 4.59 -4.99
C LEU A 141 12.48 4.65 -3.57
N SER A 142 13.65 5.23 -3.41
CA SER A 142 14.23 5.57 -2.12
C SER A 142 13.60 6.85 -1.58
N GLU A 143 13.60 7.01 -0.27
CA GLU A 143 13.10 8.20 0.40
C GLU A 143 13.88 8.47 1.69
N SER A 144 13.57 9.56 2.40
CA SER A 144 14.21 9.88 3.67
C SER A 144 14.04 8.71 4.65
N GLY A 145 15.16 8.15 5.12
CA GLY A 145 15.16 7.00 6.04
C GLY A 145 14.96 5.63 5.38
N PHE A 146 14.82 5.55 4.05
CA PHE A 146 14.65 4.29 3.32
C PHE A 146 15.53 4.20 2.08
N ASP A 147 16.43 3.20 2.05
CA ASP A 147 17.31 2.90 0.92
C ASP A 147 16.82 1.65 0.16
N ALA A 148 16.20 1.87 -1.00
CA ALA A 148 15.64 0.81 -1.84
C ALA A 148 16.70 -0.20 -2.34
N THR A 149 17.99 0.16 -2.35
CA THR A 149 19.06 -0.75 -2.77
C THR A 149 19.32 -1.86 -1.76
N GLY A 150 18.88 -1.68 -0.51
CA GLY A 150 18.96 -2.65 0.59
C GLY A 150 17.88 -3.74 0.56
N VAL A 151 16.86 -3.61 -0.29
CA VAL A 151 15.79 -4.62 -0.44
C VAL A 151 16.36 -5.97 -0.87
N ASP A 152 15.90 -7.07 -0.24
CA ASP A 152 16.29 -8.42 -0.65
C ASP A 152 15.66 -8.78 -2.00
N HIS A 153 16.43 -8.65 -3.06
CA HIS A 153 16.02 -8.99 -4.42
C HIS A 153 15.49 -10.41 -4.63
N ASN A 154 15.75 -11.37 -3.74
CA ASN A 154 15.21 -12.72 -3.86
C ASN A 154 13.76 -12.81 -3.38
N SER A 155 13.37 -11.91 -2.46
CA SER A 155 12.00 -11.77 -1.98
C SER A 155 11.10 -10.99 -2.93
N VAL A 156 11.66 -10.09 -3.75
CA VAL A 156 10.91 -9.19 -4.63
C VAL A 156 9.99 -9.96 -5.60
N ARG A 157 8.70 -9.62 -5.58
CA ARG A 157 7.67 -10.12 -6.48
C ARG A 157 6.82 -8.98 -7.03
N PHE A 158 6.26 -9.16 -8.21
CA PHE A 158 5.35 -8.19 -8.82
C PHE A 158 4.21 -8.90 -9.57
N GLY A 159 3.01 -8.37 -9.46
CA GLY A 159 1.85 -8.87 -10.21
C GLY A 159 0.52 -8.40 -9.65
N ARG A 160 -0.55 -9.13 -9.97
CA ARG A 160 -1.92 -8.82 -9.54
C ARG A 160 -2.09 -8.87 -8.02
N THR A 161 -1.43 -9.83 -7.37
CA THR A 161 -1.49 -10.06 -5.93
C THR A 161 -0.16 -9.79 -5.25
N GLY A 162 0.87 -9.46 -6.03
CA GLY A 162 2.20 -9.21 -5.52
C GLY A 162 2.98 -10.48 -5.19
N ALA A 163 2.54 -11.65 -5.68
CA ALA A 163 3.19 -12.94 -5.44
C ALA A 163 3.70 -13.64 -6.72
N GLU A 164 3.34 -13.13 -7.90
CA GLU A 164 3.43 -13.85 -9.16
C GLU A 164 4.82 -13.80 -9.80
N ALA A 165 5.22 -12.66 -10.38
CA ALA A 165 6.44 -12.58 -11.16
C ALA A 165 7.65 -12.37 -10.24
N ALA A 166 8.66 -13.23 -10.36
CA ALA A 166 9.98 -12.98 -9.78
C ALA A 166 10.84 -12.12 -10.72
N VAL A 167 11.86 -11.48 -10.15
CA VAL A 167 12.85 -10.71 -10.92
C VAL A 167 13.49 -11.61 -11.99
N VAL A 168 13.48 -11.16 -13.24
CA VAL A 168 14.08 -11.86 -14.39
C VAL A 168 15.55 -12.12 -14.10
N ARG A 169 16.03 -13.32 -14.45
CA ARG A 169 17.45 -13.67 -14.33
C ARG A 169 18.08 -13.86 -15.69
N ILE A 170 19.23 -13.22 -15.91
CA ILE A 170 20.05 -13.40 -17.11
C ILE A 170 21.40 -13.97 -16.66
N PHE A 171 21.78 -15.14 -17.20
CA PHE A 171 22.97 -15.90 -16.77
C PHE A 171 23.04 -16.10 -15.23
N GLY A 172 21.89 -16.40 -14.62
CA GLY A 172 21.76 -16.65 -13.17
C GLY A 172 21.72 -15.39 -12.30
N ARG A 173 22.01 -14.20 -12.85
CA ARG A 173 22.00 -12.93 -12.12
C ARG A 173 20.64 -12.24 -12.25
N PRO A 174 20.08 -11.68 -11.16
CA PRO A 174 18.85 -10.89 -11.23
C PRO A 174 19.08 -9.64 -12.09
N LEU A 175 18.16 -9.39 -13.02
CA LEU A 175 18.15 -8.20 -13.87
C LEU A 175 17.57 -7.05 -13.06
N ARG A 176 18.48 -6.34 -12.38
CA ARG A 176 18.19 -5.21 -11.52
C ARG A 176 19.35 -4.22 -11.55
N TYR A 177 19.11 -2.94 -11.32
CA TYR A 177 20.17 -1.93 -11.26
C TYR A 177 19.74 -0.71 -10.43
N PRO A 178 20.68 -0.08 -9.71
CA PRO A 178 20.41 1.17 -9.02
C PRO A 178 20.36 2.32 -10.02
N ARG A 179 19.44 3.26 -9.82
CA ARG A 179 19.30 4.46 -10.63
C ARG A 179 18.47 5.48 -9.88
N ASP A 180 18.89 6.74 -9.86
CA ASP A 180 17.98 7.84 -9.51
C ASP A 180 16.95 8.00 -10.63
N VAL A 181 15.74 7.51 -10.38
CA VAL A 181 14.62 7.43 -11.31
C VAL A 181 13.80 8.72 -11.27
N ASN A 182 13.52 9.23 -10.07
CA ASN A 182 12.64 10.38 -9.85
C ASN A 182 13.39 11.73 -9.83
N GLY A 183 14.72 11.71 -9.83
CA GLY A 183 15.58 12.90 -9.86
C GLY A 183 15.77 13.58 -8.51
N ASP A 184 15.52 12.90 -7.39
CA ASP A 184 15.66 13.46 -6.04
C ASP A 184 17.08 13.35 -5.46
N GLY A 185 17.99 12.68 -6.18
CA GLY A 185 19.38 12.50 -5.78
C GLY A 185 19.62 11.29 -4.88
N LEU A 186 18.60 10.50 -4.55
CA LEU A 186 18.72 9.19 -3.93
C LEU A 186 18.81 8.11 -5.01
N LEU A 187 19.52 7.01 -4.72
CA LEU A 187 19.55 5.87 -5.63
C LEU A 187 18.32 5.01 -5.39
N ASP A 188 17.48 4.90 -6.40
CA ASP A 188 16.36 3.95 -6.41
C ASP A 188 16.83 2.58 -6.91
N MET A 189 15.94 1.59 -6.81
CA MET A 189 16.22 0.25 -7.29
C MET A 189 15.24 -0.20 -8.38
N VAL A 190 15.75 -0.42 -9.59
CA VAL A 190 14.95 -0.89 -10.72
C VAL A 190 15.04 -2.41 -10.82
N TYR A 191 13.89 -3.08 -10.79
CA TYR A 191 13.74 -4.52 -10.99
C TYR A 191 13.05 -4.79 -12.32
N THR A 192 13.49 -5.81 -13.06
CA THR A 192 12.83 -6.19 -14.32
C THR A 192 12.08 -7.50 -14.17
N PHE A 193 10.80 -7.49 -14.58
CA PHE A 193 9.90 -8.64 -14.58
C PHE A 193 9.53 -9.05 -16.01
N ARG A 194 8.98 -10.25 -16.18
CA ARG A 194 8.36 -10.67 -17.44
C ARG A 194 6.86 -10.44 -17.34
N PHE A 195 6.28 -9.69 -18.30
CA PHE A 195 4.86 -9.35 -18.25
C PHE A 195 3.95 -10.58 -18.15
N GLY A 196 4.23 -11.64 -18.92
CA GLY A 196 3.44 -12.88 -18.90
C GLY A 196 3.39 -13.60 -17.54
N ASP A 197 4.32 -13.30 -16.64
CA ASP A 197 4.40 -13.92 -15.32
C ASP A 197 3.67 -13.09 -14.24
N THR A 198 3.17 -11.89 -14.58
CA THR A 198 2.54 -10.95 -13.61
C THR A 198 1.10 -11.29 -13.25
N GLY A 199 0.50 -12.29 -13.92
CA GLY A 199 -0.92 -12.60 -13.78
C GLY A 199 -1.85 -11.65 -14.54
N PHE A 200 -1.32 -10.68 -15.30
CA PHE A 200 -2.08 -9.81 -16.19
C PHE A 200 -2.08 -10.31 -17.64
N SER A 201 -3.17 -10.08 -18.37
CA SER A 201 -3.29 -10.51 -19.76
C SER A 201 -4.37 -9.75 -20.56
N CYS A 202 -4.56 -10.12 -21.82
CA CYS A 202 -5.63 -9.56 -22.66
C CYS A 202 -7.06 -9.82 -22.13
N THR A 203 -7.24 -10.77 -21.21
CA THR A 203 -8.55 -11.07 -20.59
C THR A 203 -8.97 -10.01 -19.59
N ASP A 204 -8.02 -9.23 -19.06
CA ASP A 204 -8.31 -8.10 -18.16
C ASP A 204 -9.02 -6.96 -18.88
N ILE A 205 -8.84 -6.85 -20.19
CA ILE A 205 -9.50 -5.81 -20.98
C ILE A 205 -10.96 -6.22 -21.19
N PRO A 206 -11.93 -5.46 -20.66
CA PRO A 206 -13.34 -5.76 -20.82
C PRO A 206 -13.75 -5.88 -22.30
N ARG A 207 -14.76 -6.69 -22.58
CA ARG A 207 -15.28 -6.84 -23.95
C ARG A 207 -15.69 -5.47 -24.51
N GLY A 208 -15.28 -5.20 -25.75
CA GLY A 208 -15.53 -3.91 -26.41
C GLY A 208 -14.52 -2.81 -26.08
N GLN A 209 -13.65 -2.98 -25.09
CA GLN A 209 -12.60 -2.01 -24.77
C GLN A 209 -11.27 -2.36 -25.48
N ARG A 210 -10.44 -1.33 -25.70
CA ARG A 210 -9.09 -1.47 -26.28
C ARG A 210 -7.99 -1.53 -25.24
N TYR A 211 -8.25 -1.00 -24.06
CA TYR A 211 -7.31 -0.98 -22.96
C TYR A 211 -8.07 -1.06 -21.64
N THR A 212 -7.34 -1.36 -20.57
CA THR A 212 -7.81 -1.22 -19.19
C THR A 212 -6.65 -0.73 -18.33
N ARG A 213 -6.94 -0.02 -17.24
CA ARG A 213 -5.96 0.29 -16.20
C ARG A 213 -6.16 -0.70 -15.06
N VAL A 214 -5.09 -1.33 -14.63
CA VAL A 214 -5.09 -2.24 -13.47
C VAL A 214 -4.04 -1.77 -12.47
N GLU A 215 -4.18 -2.20 -11.23
CA GLU A 215 -3.20 -1.98 -10.16
C GLU A 215 -2.26 -3.18 -10.10
N GLY A 216 -0.96 -2.90 -10.15
CA GLY A 216 0.10 -3.88 -9.92
C GLY A 216 0.66 -3.69 -8.51
N ILE A 217 0.86 -4.80 -7.82
CA ILE A 217 1.38 -4.86 -6.47
C ILE A 217 2.81 -5.38 -6.53
N LEU A 218 3.74 -4.68 -5.89
CA LEU A 218 5.09 -5.15 -5.62
C LEU A 218 5.19 -5.51 -4.15
N THR A 219 5.70 -6.70 -3.84
CA THR A 219 6.03 -7.09 -2.46
C THR A 219 7.50 -7.44 -2.34
N ALA A 220 8.07 -7.19 -1.17
CA ALA A 220 9.45 -7.51 -0.87
C ALA A 220 9.69 -7.63 0.64
N MET A 221 10.89 -8.07 0.99
CA MET A 221 11.43 -8.09 2.34
C MET A 221 12.70 -7.26 2.42
N MET A 222 12.91 -6.59 3.55
CA MET A 222 14.16 -5.96 3.93
C MET A 222 14.50 -6.38 5.37
N GLY A 223 15.34 -7.40 5.50
CA GLY A 223 15.46 -8.12 6.79
C GLY A 223 14.14 -8.81 7.12
N ASP A 224 13.61 -8.52 8.31
CA ASP A 224 12.32 -9.04 8.77
C ASP A 224 11.13 -8.10 8.47
N VAL A 225 11.39 -6.96 7.80
CA VAL A 225 10.36 -5.99 7.43
C VAL A 225 9.71 -6.40 6.11
N TYR A 226 8.39 -6.55 6.13
CA TYR A 226 7.57 -6.73 4.93
C TYR A 226 7.30 -5.37 4.28
N LEU A 227 7.43 -5.32 2.95
CA LEU A 227 7.26 -4.12 2.14
C LEU A 227 6.23 -4.40 1.05
N GLU A 228 5.33 -3.44 0.83
CA GLU A 228 4.35 -3.50 -0.25
C GLU A 228 4.21 -2.13 -0.91
N GLY A 229 4.19 -2.10 -2.24
CA GLY A 229 3.93 -0.89 -3.02
C GLY A 229 2.96 -1.18 -4.15
N LYS A 230 2.27 -0.14 -4.60
CA LYS A 230 1.25 -0.24 -5.64
C LYS A 230 1.43 0.88 -6.65
N ASP A 231 1.29 0.52 -7.92
CA ASP A 231 1.20 1.48 -9.01
C ASP A 231 0.37 0.86 -10.14
N ASN A 232 -0.11 1.69 -11.04
CA ASN A 232 -0.99 1.26 -12.10
C ASN A 232 -0.21 0.89 -13.36
N LEU A 233 -0.76 -0.06 -14.12
CA LEU A 233 -0.34 -0.32 -15.49
C LEU A 233 -1.53 -0.27 -16.45
N THR A 234 -1.28 0.20 -17.66
CA THR A 234 -2.29 0.26 -18.72
C THR A 234 -2.08 -0.87 -19.70
N ILE A 235 -2.95 -1.87 -19.67
CA ILE A 235 -2.88 -3.03 -20.56
C ILE A 235 -3.62 -2.69 -21.85
N VAL A 236 -3.00 -2.87 -23.02
CA VAL A 236 -3.57 -2.50 -24.32
C VAL A 236 -3.60 -3.65 -25.33
N ARG A 237 -4.67 -3.71 -26.15
CA ARG A 237 -4.71 -4.52 -27.37
C ARG A 237 -4.10 -3.72 -28.51
N LEU A 238 -2.85 -4.01 -28.85
CA LEU A 238 -2.29 -3.61 -30.14
C LEU A 238 -2.94 -4.49 -31.21
N PHE A 239 -3.52 -3.89 -32.24
CA PHE A 239 -4.38 -4.55 -33.23
C PHE A 239 -3.86 -5.91 -33.69
N ILE A 240 -4.71 -6.94 -33.55
CA ILE A 240 -4.62 -8.15 -34.38
C ILE A 240 -5.21 -7.77 -35.74
N ARG A 241 -4.50 -8.08 -36.82
CA ARG A 241 -4.96 -7.89 -38.20
C ARG A 241 -6.35 -8.50 -38.42
#